data_AF-A0A1Y1MKN5-F1
#
_entry.id   AF-A0A1Y1MKN5-F1
#
_cell.length_a   1.000
_cell.length_b   1.000
_cell.length_c   1.000
_cell.angle_alpha   90.00
_cell.angle_beta   90.00
_cell.angle_gamma   90.00
#
_symmetry.space_group_name_H-M   'P 1'
#
loop_
_entity.id
_entity.type
_entity.pdbx_description
1 polymer ?
#
loop_
_entity_poly.entity_id
_entity_poly.type
_entity_poly.pdbx_seq_one_letter_code
_entity_poly.pdbx_strand_id
1 'polypeptide(L)'
;WVYDLVGKSWETWLPEESLQTVRKGGYYTVLVKTGLRLIALNNNVCYTYNNWLFYDDNDPLDQLKWMVKVLTEAEKKGEKVHIISHIPSNDLFCFFNWGKEYTRIVERFSHVIVGQFHGHTHDDDFIVYFSSQNSSKAINVAYVGGSATTFTNLNSNYKIFHVDPSTYATLNYESWIYNLTEANLTPNNPPRWYKLYDFKTAFNL
;
A
#
# COMPACT_ATOMS: atom_id res chain seq x y z
N TRP A 1 -19.06 -1.65 -13.52
CA TRP A 1 -18.51 -2.69 -14.43
C TRP A 1 -17.16 -3.21 -13.94
N VAL A 2 -16.08 -2.40 -13.84
CA VAL A 2 -14.78 -2.90 -13.35
C VAL A 2 -14.88 -3.44 -11.92
N TYR A 3 -15.49 -2.68 -11.02
CA TYR A 3 -15.65 -3.12 -9.62
C TYR A 3 -16.48 -4.40 -9.48
N ASP A 4 -17.50 -4.59 -10.32
CA ASP A 4 -18.30 -5.82 -10.35
C ASP A 4 -17.47 -7.02 -10.86
N LEU A 5 -16.69 -6.81 -11.92
CA LEU A 5 -15.80 -7.82 -12.49
C LEU A 5 -14.71 -8.23 -11.50
N VAL A 6 -14.08 -7.26 -10.85
CA VAL A 6 -13.04 -7.48 -9.82
C VAL A 6 -13.65 -8.17 -8.61
N GLY A 7 -14.81 -7.70 -8.13
CA GLY A 7 -15.54 -8.32 -7.03
C GLY A 7 -15.81 -9.80 -7.30
N LYS A 8 -16.32 -10.13 -8.51
CA LYS A 8 -16.55 -11.53 -8.91
C LYS A 8 -15.25 -12.34 -8.97
N SER A 9 -14.19 -11.76 -9.54
CA SER A 9 -12.89 -12.44 -9.66
C SER A 9 -12.22 -12.72 -8.31
N TRP A 10 -12.53 -11.93 -7.28
CA TRP A 10 -11.91 -12.02 -5.95
C TRP A 10 -12.77 -12.77 -4.92
N GLU A 11 -13.90 -13.38 -5.32
CA GLU A 11 -14.79 -14.15 -4.44
C GLU A 11 -14.07 -15.29 -3.70
N THR A 12 -13.03 -15.87 -4.31
CA THR A 12 -12.23 -16.94 -3.68
C THR A 12 -11.31 -16.44 -2.56
N TRP A 13 -10.98 -15.14 -2.53
CA TRP A 13 -10.01 -14.56 -1.60
C TRP A 13 -10.64 -13.66 -0.53
N LEU A 14 -11.82 -13.11 -0.80
CA LEU A 14 -12.45 -12.12 0.07
C LEU A 14 -13.82 -12.62 0.56
N PRO A 15 -14.16 -12.39 1.83
CA PRO A 15 -15.51 -12.66 2.32
C PRO A 15 -16.52 -11.70 1.71
N GLU A 16 -17.79 -12.10 1.68
CA GLU A 16 -18.87 -11.31 1.05
C GLU A 16 -18.98 -9.89 1.62
N GLU A 17 -18.72 -9.68 2.91
CA GLU A 17 -18.70 -8.34 3.53
C GLU A 17 -17.66 -7.42 2.88
N SER A 18 -16.45 -7.93 2.60
CA SER A 18 -15.40 -7.17 1.91
C SER A 18 -15.79 -6.88 0.46
N LEU A 19 -16.44 -7.84 -0.22
CA LEU A 19 -16.87 -7.70 -1.61
C LEU A 19 -17.92 -6.60 -1.80
N GLN A 20 -18.74 -6.30 -0.79
CA GLN A 20 -19.69 -5.18 -0.86
C GLN A 20 -18.98 -3.84 -1.07
N THR A 21 -17.89 -3.58 -0.35
CA THR A 21 -17.09 -2.37 -0.53
C THR A 21 -16.25 -2.40 -1.81
N VAL A 22 -15.79 -3.59 -2.24
CA VAL A 22 -15.13 -3.75 -3.55
C VAL A 22 -16.07 -3.29 -4.66
N ARG A 23 -17.31 -3.80 -4.68
CA ARG A 23 -18.32 -3.44 -5.69
C ARG A 23 -18.75 -1.97 -5.59
N LYS A 24 -18.77 -1.39 -4.39
CA LYS A 24 -19.08 0.05 -4.17
C LYS A 24 -17.99 0.98 -4.74
N GLY A 25 -16.72 0.69 -4.47
CA GLY A 25 -15.66 1.67 -4.72
C GLY A 25 -14.24 1.14 -4.90
N GLY A 26 -14.08 -0.17 -5.05
CA GLY A 26 -12.77 -0.80 -5.25
C GLY A 26 -11.87 -0.83 -4.02
N TYR A 27 -12.38 -0.45 -2.84
CA TYR A 27 -11.68 -0.54 -1.56
C TYR A 27 -12.34 -1.59 -0.66
N TYR A 28 -11.60 -2.14 0.30
CA TYR A 28 -12.15 -3.12 1.22
C TYR A 28 -11.33 -3.27 2.50
N THR A 29 -11.92 -3.90 3.50
CA THR A 29 -11.19 -4.39 4.67
C THR A 29 -11.50 -5.85 4.92
N VAL A 30 -10.53 -6.59 5.43
CA VAL A 30 -10.68 -8.00 5.83
C VAL A 30 -9.84 -8.27 7.07
N LEU A 31 -10.33 -9.13 7.96
CA LEU A 31 -9.53 -9.64 9.06
C LEU A 31 -8.67 -10.78 8.52
N VAL A 32 -7.35 -10.56 8.39
CA VAL A 32 -6.41 -11.54 7.83
C VAL A 32 -6.22 -12.70 8.80
N LYS A 33 -6.09 -12.37 10.09
CA LYS A 33 -6.05 -13.31 11.21
C LYS A 33 -6.41 -12.55 12.49
N THR A 34 -6.61 -13.27 13.59
CA THR A 34 -6.92 -12.66 14.89
C THR A 34 -5.95 -11.53 15.25
N GLY A 35 -6.48 -10.33 15.42
CA GLY A 35 -5.70 -9.13 15.77
C GLY A 35 -5.02 -8.41 14.59
N LEU A 36 -5.13 -8.89 13.35
CA LEU A 36 -4.57 -8.22 12.16
C LEU A 36 -5.65 -7.98 11.10
N ARG A 37 -5.94 -6.71 10.85
CA ARG A 37 -6.85 -6.24 9.81
C ARG A 37 -6.07 -5.65 8.64
N LEU A 38 -6.49 -5.99 7.42
CA LEU A 38 -6.04 -5.35 6.20
C LEU A 38 -7.05 -4.28 5.79
N ILE A 39 -6.57 -3.13 5.35
CA ILE A 39 -7.33 -2.10 4.64
C ILE A 39 -6.69 -1.95 3.26
N ALA A 40 -7.45 -2.25 2.22
CA ALA A 40 -7.06 -2.00 0.84
C ALA A 40 -7.79 -0.75 0.33
N LEU A 41 -7.03 0.26 -0.07
CA LEU A 41 -7.56 1.52 -0.55
C LEU A 41 -7.52 1.60 -2.07
N ASN A 42 -8.55 2.20 -2.65
CA ASN A 42 -8.55 2.65 -4.03
C ASN A 42 -8.05 4.10 -4.08
N ASN A 43 -6.75 4.29 -4.30
CA ASN A 43 -6.16 5.63 -4.37
C ASN A 43 -6.35 6.31 -5.73
N ASN A 44 -7.06 5.71 -6.69
CA ASN A 44 -7.46 6.44 -7.91
C ASN A 44 -8.34 7.66 -7.59
N VAL A 45 -8.98 7.67 -6.41
CA VAL A 45 -9.75 8.82 -5.91
C VAL A 45 -8.89 10.02 -5.48
N CYS A 46 -7.56 9.89 -5.47
CA CYS A 46 -6.66 11.03 -5.36
C CYS A 46 -5.83 11.25 -6.63
N TYR A 47 -5.93 10.40 -7.65
CA TYR A 47 -5.03 10.45 -8.80
C TYR A 47 -5.28 11.71 -9.63
N THR A 48 -4.24 12.51 -9.90
CA THR A 48 -4.37 13.78 -10.63
C THR A 48 -4.83 13.61 -12.09
N TYR A 49 -4.63 12.43 -12.68
CA TYR A 49 -5.17 12.09 -14.01
C TYR A 49 -6.58 11.48 -13.97
N ASN A 50 -7.21 11.39 -12.80
CA ASN A 50 -8.60 11.01 -12.70
C ASN A 50 -9.49 12.25 -12.94
N ASN A 51 -9.89 12.46 -14.20
CA ASN A 51 -10.70 13.61 -14.61
C ASN A 51 -12.07 13.70 -13.91
N TRP A 52 -12.57 12.62 -13.30
CA TRP A 52 -13.81 12.66 -12.52
C TRP A 52 -13.70 13.53 -11.27
N LEU A 53 -12.48 13.73 -10.76
CA LEU A 53 -12.23 14.56 -9.57
C LEU A 53 -12.40 16.06 -9.85
N PHE A 54 -12.48 16.49 -11.12
CA PHE A 54 -12.88 17.86 -11.45
C PHE A 54 -14.37 18.12 -11.18
N TYR A 55 -15.18 17.07 -11.14
CA TYR A 55 -16.61 17.17 -10.83
C TYR A 55 -16.86 17.17 -9.32
N ASP A 56 -16.23 16.24 -8.60
CA ASP A 56 -16.33 16.12 -7.15
C ASP A 56 -15.05 15.47 -6.59
N ASP A 57 -14.31 16.23 -5.78
CA ASP A 57 -13.10 15.82 -5.07
C ASP A 57 -13.32 15.68 -3.55
N ASN A 58 -14.55 15.87 -3.06
CA ASN A 58 -14.85 15.85 -1.64
C ASN A 58 -15.06 14.42 -1.12
N ASP A 59 -13.97 13.81 -0.64
CA ASP A 59 -13.90 12.41 -0.19
C ASP A 59 -14.65 11.43 -1.12
N PRO A 60 -14.17 11.26 -2.37
CA PRO A 60 -14.90 10.47 -3.36
C PRO A 60 -15.17 9.06 -2.84
N LEU A 61 -16.42 8.62 -2.99
CA LEU A 61 -16.93 7.32 -2.52
C LEU A 61 -16.95 7.15 -0.99
N ASP A 62 -16.84 8.25 -0.23
CA ASP A 62 -16.71 8.29 1.24
C ASP A 62 -15.52 7.46 1.75
N GLN A 63 -14.44 7.33 0.97
CA GLN A 63 -13.38 6.37 1.27
C GLN A 63 -12.60 6.72 2.55
N LEU A 64 -12.22 7.99 2.75
CA LEU A 64 -11.50 8.41 3.96
C LEU A 64 -12.40 8.35 5.20
N LYS A 65 -13.67 8.76 5.07
CA LYS A 65 -14.67 8.59 6.14
C LYS A 65 -14.87 7.12 6.50
N TRP A 66 -14.96 6.24 5.51
CA TRP A 66 -15.03 4.80 5.71
C TRP A 66 -13.76 4.27 6.40
N MET A 67 -12.57 4.71 5.96
CA MET A 67 -11.29 4.31 6.54
C MET A 67 -11.22 4.69 8.03
N VAL A 68 -11.64 5.90 8.40
CA VAL A 68 -11.72 6.34 9.81
C VAL A 68 -12.62 5.42 10.62
N LYS A 69 -13.78 5.03 10.08
CA LYS A 69 -14.69 4.08 10.76
C LYS A 69 -14.00 2.73 10.98
N VAL A 70 -13.34 2.19 9.96
CA VAL A 70 -12.63 0.90 10.08
C VAL A 70 -11.50 0.96 11.09
N LEU A 71 -10.67 2.01 11.06
CA LEU A 71 -9.59 2.22 12.02
C LEU A 71 -10.08 2.41 13.45
N THR A 72 -11.19 3.13 13.63
CA THR A 72 -11.83 3.32 14.95
C THR A 72 -12.31 1.98 15.52
N GLU A 73 -12.90 1.12 14.69
CA GLU A 73 -13.34 -0.20 15.14
C GLU A 73 -12.17 -1.15 15.40
N ALA A 74 -11.10 -1.08 14.60
CA ALA A 74 -9.86 -1.81 14.86
C ALA A 74 -9.22 -1.39 16.19
N GLU A 75 -9.16 -0.08 16.47
CA GLU A 75 -8.69 0.49 17.74
C GLU A 75 -9.47 -0.08 18.93
N LYS A 76 -10.81 -0.06 18.88
CA LYS A 76 -11.68 -0.61 19.93
C LYS A 76 -11.47 -2.11 20.15
N LYS A 77 -11.21 -2.86 19.09
CA LYS A 77 -11.00 -4.32 19.13
C LYS A 77 -9.56 -4.72 19.45
N GLY A 78 -8.65 -3.75 19.61
CA GLY A 78 -7.22 -4.01 19.83
C GLY A 78 -6.53 -4.64 18.62
N GLU A 79 -7.10 -4.50 17.42
CA GLU A 79 -6.51 -4.99 16.17
C GLU A 79 -5.40 -4.04 15.71
N LYS A 80 -4.39 -4.59 15.05
CA LYS A 80 -3.43 -3.83 14.26
C LYS A 80 -3.82 -3.83 12.80
N VAL A 81 -3.37 -2.81 12.08
CA VAL A 81 -3.78 -2.57 10.70
C VAL A 81 -2.59 -2.54 9.76
N HIS A 82 -2.70 -3.29 8.67
CA HIS A 82 -1.91 -3.09 7.46
C HIS A 82 -2.74 -2.35 6.42
N ILE A 83 -2.15 -1.35 5.77
CA ILE A 83 -2.75 -0.64 4.66
C ILE A 83 -2.03 -1.05 3.37
N ILE A 84 -2.79 -1.43 2.36
CA ILE A 84 -2.28 -1.58 0.99
C ILE A 84 -2.96 -0.58 0.08
N SER A 85 -2.21 0.08 -0.80
CA SER A 85 -2.78 0.94 -1.84
C SER A 85 -1.86 1.00 -3.05
N HIS A 86 -2.33 1.61 -4.14
CA HIS A 86 -1.52 1.77 -5.35
C HIS A 86 -0.65 3.04 -5.29
N ILE A 87 -1.29 4.21 -5.33
CA ILE A 87 -0.62 5.52 -5.40
C ILE A 87 -0.27 5.99 -3.98
N PRO A 88 1.00 6.29 -3.67
CA PRO A 88 1.39 6.83 -2.39
C PRO A 88 0.76 8.21 -2.10
N SER A 89 0.49 8.51 -0.83
CA SER A 89 -0.27 9.72 -0.46
C SER A 89 0.50 11.04 -0.65
N ASN A 90 1.84 10.98 -0.71
CA ASN A 90 2.72 12.13 -0.95
C ASN A 90 3.20 12.19 -2.41
N ASP A 91 2.72 11.31 -3.27
CA ASP A 91 3.07 11.28 -4.69
C ASP A 91 2.59 12.59 -5.35
N LEU A 92 3.36 13.11 -6.30
CA LEU A 92 2.99 14.29 -7.09
C LEU A 92 1.70 14.07 -7.88
N PHE A 93 1.34 12.81 -8.14
CA PHE A 93 0.10 12.41 -8.78
C PHE A 93 -1.05 12.14 -7.81
N CYS A 94 -0.91 12.42 -6.51
CA CYS A 94 -2.02 12.40 -5.56
C CYS A 94 -2.42 13.83 -5.19
N PHE A 95 -3.71 14.17 -5.28
CA PHE A 95 -4.22 15.49 -4.94
C PHE A 95 -3.88 15.86 -3.49
N PHE A 96 -3.27 17.04 -3.33
CA PHE A 96 -2.73 17.50 -2.06
C PHE A 96 -3.73 17.45 -0.90
N ASN A 97 -4.98 17.86 -1.13
CA ASN A 97 -6.01 17.86 -0.08
C ASN A 97 -6.29 16.44 0.40
N TRP A 98 -6.43 15.48 -0.51
CA TRP A 98 -6.65 14.07 -0.15
C TRP A 98 -5.45 13.51 0.61
N GLY A 99 -4.22 13.71 0.11
CA GLY A 99 -2.99 13.26 0.77
C GLY A 99 -2.80 13.86 2.16
N LYS A 100 -3.20 15.12 2.35
CA LYS A 100 -3.18 15.81 3.64
C LYS A 100 -4.18 15.21 4.64
N GLU A 101 -5.42 14.95 4.22
CA GLU A 101 -6.41 14.32 5.11
C GLU A 101 -6.03 12.86 5.42
N TYR A 102 -5.51 12.11 4.45
CA TYR A 102 -4.93 10.79 4.67
C TYR A 102 -3.81 10.83 5.74
N THR A 103 -2.89 11.78 5.62
CA THR A 103 -1.78 11.96 6.58
C THR A 103 -2.28 12.24 8.00
N ARG A 104 -3.34 13.04 8.16
CA ARG A 104 -3.96 13.29 9.48
C ARG A 104 -4.58 12.03 10.08
N ILE A 105 -5.21 11.20 9.25
CA ILE A 105 -5.77 9.91 9.67
C ILE A 105 -4.63 8.98 10.11
N VAL A 106 -3.55 8.89 9.32
CA VAL A 106 -2.35 8.12 9.68
C VAL A 106 -1.76 8.60 11.00
N GLU A 107 -1.66 9.91 11.22
CA GLU A 107 -1.18 10.46 12.49
C GLU A 107 -2.07 10.04 13.67
N ARG A 108 -3.40 10.21 13.55
CA ARG A 108 -4.36 9.83 14.60
C ARG A 108 -4.31 8.35 14.93
N PHE A 109 -4.07 7.49 13.96
CA PHE A 109 -4.09 6.03 14.12
C PHE A 109 -2.69 5.39 14.03
N SER A 110 -1.63 6.16 14.25
CA SER A 110 -0.23 5.69 14.14
C SER A 110 0.12 4.53 15.08
N HIS A 111 -0.59 4.38 16.21
CA HIS A 111 -0.45 3.24 17.13
C HIS A 111 -1.24 1.98 16.70
N VAL A 112 -2.17 2.12 15.75
CA VAL A 112 -2.98 1.04 15.18
C VAL A 112 -2.37 0.55 13.87
N ILE A 113 -1.91 1.48 13.02
CA ILE A 113 -1.32 1.19 11.70
C ILE A 113 0.14 0.75 11.88
N VAL A 114 0.43 -0.52 11.58
CA VAL A 114 1.75 -1.14 11.80
C VAL A 114 2.47 -1.54 10.49
N GLY A 115 1.83 -1.30 9.35
CA GLY A 115 2.42 -1.49 8.03
C GLY A 115 1.62 -0.76 6.97
N GLN A 116 2.32 -0.10 6.04
CA GLN A 116 1.73 0.51 4.86
C GLN A 116 2.57 0.11 3.64
N PHE A 117 1.90 -0.35 2.59
CA PHE A 117 2.54 -0.86 1.38
C PHE A 117 1.89 -0.24 0.15
N HIS A 118 2.70 0.44 -0.66
CA HIS A 118 2.29 1.15 -1.87
C HIS A 118 3.04 0.62 -3.11
N GLY A 119 2.69 1.14 -4.28
CA GLY A 119 3.41 0.92 -5.53
C GLY A 119 3.40 2.19 -6.38
N HIS A 120 2.97 2.07 -7.63
CA HIS A 120 2.78 3.16 -8.61
C HIS A 120 4.06 3.83 -9.12
N THR A 121 4.99 4.22 -8.26
CA THR A 121 6.24 4.91 -8.64
C THR A 121 7.14 4.05 -9.52
N HIS A 122 7.01 2.72 -9.37
CA HIS A 122 7.89 1.69 -9.92
C HIS A 122 9.30 1.66 -9.31
N ASP A 123 9.59 2.59 -8.41
CA ASP A 123 10.87 2.73 -7.73
C ASP A 123 10.90 1.95 -6.40
N ASP A 124 12.11 1.71 -5.91
CA ASP A 124 12.36 1.11 -4.60
C ASP A 124 12.57 2.24 -3.58
N ASP A 125 11.47 2.72 -2.99
CA ASP A 125 11.47 3.85 -2.06
C ASP A 125 10.53 3.65 -0.86
N PHE A 126 10.52 4.63 0.05
CA PHE A 126 9.66 4.65 1.23
C PHE A 126 9.37 6.08 1.69
N ILE A 127 8.28 6.23 2.42
CA ILE A 127 7.74 7.52 2.87
C ILE A 127 7.66 7.49 4.39
N VAL A 128 8.24 8.49 5.03
CA VAL A 128 8.17 8.66 6.48
C VAL A 128 7.14 9.73 6.82
N TYR A 129 6.17 9.37 7.64
CA TYR A 129 5.18 10.29 8.17
C TYR A 129 5.69 10.87 9.50
N PHE A 130 5.53 12.17 9.68
CA PHE A 130 5.97 12.90 10.88
C PHE A 130 4.77 13.51 11.62
N SER A 131 4.93 13.73 12.92
CA SER A 131 3.88 14.37 13.71
C SER A 131 3.70 15.83 13.34
N SER A 132 2.44 16.29 13.24
CA SER A 132 2.10 17.69 13.05
C SER A 132 2.47 18.58 14.25
N GLN A 133 2.62 18.00 15.45
CA GLN A 133 3.06 18.71 16.65
C GLN A 133 4.59 18.76 16.80
N ASN A 134 5.30 17.82 16.19
CA ASN A 134 6.76 17.73 16.22
C ASN A 134 7.27 17.07 14.94
N SER A 135 7.74 17.90 14.01
CA SER A 135 8.24 17.46 12.70
C SER A 135 9.51 16.60 12.77
N SER A 136 10.19 16.53 13.92
CA SER A 136 11.33 15.62 14.12
C SER A 136 10.92 14.23 14.59
N LYS A 137 9.64 14.02 14.92
CA LYS A 137 9.11 12.73 15.38
C LYS A 137 8.49 11.96 14.23
N ALA A 138 9.18 10.94 13.74
CA ALA A 138 8.60 9.94 12.84
C ALA A 138 7.52 9.14 13.58
N ILE A 139 6.37 8.95 12.93
CA ILE A 139 5.18 8.30 13.50
C ILE A 139 4.72 7.07 12.71
N ASN A 140 5.07 6.99 11.41
CA ASN A 140 4.74 5.85 10.57
C ASN A 140 5.64 5.82 9.33
N VAL A 141 5.69 4.67 8.66
CA VAL A 141 6.42 4.49 7.40
C VAL A 141 5.54 3.74 6.42
N ALA A 142 5.58 4.16 5.16
CA ALA A 142 5.02 3.41 4.05
C ALA A 142 6.10 2.98 3.08
N TYR A 143 6.12 1.70 2.76
CA TYR A 143 7.08 1.12 1.83
C TYR A 143 6.47 1.10 0.44
N VAL A 144 7.23 1.52 -0.56
CA VAL A 144 6.81 1.46 -1.96
C VAL A 144 7.52 0.27 -2.60
N GLY A 145 6.73 -0.66 -3.11
CA GLY A 145 7.24 -1.74 -3.93
C GLY A 145 7.55 -1.19 -5.31
N GLY A 146 8.79 -1.41 -5.78
CA GLY A 146 9.08 -1.16 -7.19
C GLY A 146 8.24 -2.07 -8.10
N SER A 147 8.54 -2.09 -9.39
CA SER A 147 7.69 -2.80 -10.34
C SER A 147 8.26 -4.09 -10.93
N ALA A 148 7.35 -5.05 -11.18
CA ALA A 148 7.65 -6.21 -12.00
C ALA A 148 7.84 -5.83 -13.49
N THR A 149 7.24 -4.72 -13.93
CA THR A 149 7.45 -4.19 -15.28
C THR A 149 8.81 -3.50 -15.38
N THR A 150 9.30 -3.32 -16.60
CA THR A 150 10.55 -2.61 -16.88
C THR A 150 10.33 -1.12 -17.14
N PHE A 151 9.08 -0.66 -17.07
CA PHE A 151 8.70 0.71 -17.43
C PHE A 151 9.12 1.72 -16.35
N THR A 152 10.02 2.67 -16.60
CA THR A 152 10.93 2.71 -17.76
C THR A 152 12.37 2.54 -17.29
N ASN A 153 13.11 1.72 -18.03
CA ASN A 153 14.53 1.46 -17.83
C ASN A 153 14.88 0.86 -16.46
N LEU A 154 14.03 -0.04 -15.95
CA LEU A 154 14.25 -0.76 -14.70
C LEU A 154 14.38 -2.28 -14.95
N ASN A 155 15.12 -2.96 -14.07
CA ASN A 155 14.99 -4.41 -13.96
C ASN A 155 13.67 -4.75 -13.28
N SER A 156 13.01 -5.82 -13.71
CA SER A 156 11.85 -6.36 -13.00
C SER A 156 12.21 -6.70 -11.56
N ASN A 157 11.35 -6.33 -10.62
CA ASN A 157 11.55 -6.60 -9.20
C ASN A 157 10.30 -7.15 -8.49
N TYR A 158 10.52 -7.68 -7.29
CA TYR A 158 9.50 -7.87 -6.26
C TYR A 158 10.14 -7.73 -4.87
N LYS A 159 9.32 -7.53 -3.83
CA LYS A 159 9.77 -7.45 -2.44
C LYS A 159 9.15 -8.56 -1.59
N ILE A 160 9.91 -9.03 -0.61
CA ILE A 160 9.42 -9.91 0.46
C ILE A 160 9.53 -9.13 1.78
N PHE A 161 8.40 -8.87 2.42
CA PHE A 161 8.35 -8.21 3.73
C PHE A 161 8.33 -9.24 4.86
N HIS A 162 9.20 -9.03 5.84
CA HIS A 162 9.26 -9.82 7.06
C HIS A 162 8.49 -9.08 8.16
N VAL A 163 7.47 -9.72 8.72
CA VAL A 163 6.55 -9.11 9.68
C VAL A 163 6.62 -9.85 11.01
N ASP A 164 6.58 -9.11 12.12
CA ASP A 164 6.56 -9.67 13.46
C ASP A 164 5.27 -10.46 13.70
N PRO A 165 5.33 -11.73 14.13
CA PRO A 165 4.13 -12.55 14.26
C PRO A 165 3.22 -12.15 15.42
N SER A 166 3.69 -11.31 16.36
CA SER A 166 2.97 -10.87 17.56
C SER A 166 2.47 -9.44 17.46
N THR A 167 3.33 -8.51 17.00
CA THR A 167 3.00 -7.08 16.89
C THR A 167 2.50 -6.70 15.50
N TYR A 168 2.72 -7.56 14.51
CA TYR A 168 2.41 -7.34 13.11
C TYR A 168 3.17 -6.16 12.47
N ALA A 169 4.18 -5.62 13.15
CA ALA A 169 5.04 -4.58 12.61
C ALA A 169 5.97 -5.14 11.52
N THR A 170 6.28 -4.32 10.51
CA THR A 170 7.29 -4.67 9.51
C THR A 170 8.68 -4.63 10.14
N LEU A 171 9.39 -5.75 10.12
CA LEU A 171 10.70 -5.93 10.76
C LEU A 171 11.87 -5.67 9.80
N ASN A 172 11.70 -6.08 8.53
CA ASN A 172 12.70 -6.02 7.48
C ASN A 172 12.04 -6.28 6.12
N TYR A 173 12.75 -6.07 5.03
CA TYR A 173 12.34 -6.57 3.72
C TYR A 173 13.54 -6.90 2.84
N GLU A 174 13.29 -7.75 1.85
CA GLU A 174 14.25 -8.12 0.81
C GLU A 174 13.75 -7.62 -0.55
N SER A 175 14.65 -7.09 -1.36
CA SER A 175 14.38 -6.71 -2.75
C SER A 175 15.01 -7.75 -3.67
N TRP A 176 14.21 -8.28 -4.61
CA TRP A 176 14.61 -9.33 -5.54
C TRP A 176 14.45 -8.84 -6.96
N ILE A 177 15.45 -9.10 -7.80
CA ILE A 177 15.45 -8.72 -9.22
C ILE A 177 15.95 -9.87 -10.08
N TYR A 178 15.75 -9.75 -11.39
CA TYR A 178 16.62 -10.41 -12.36
C TYR A 178 17.26 -9.37 -13.27
N ASN A 179 18.47 -9.65 -13.74
CA ASN A 179 19.18 -8.77 -14.64
C ASN A 179 18.68 -8.98 -16.08
N LEU A 180 18.02 -7.97 -16.64
CA LEU A 180 17.50 -8.01 -18.01
C LEU A 180 18.61 -8.22 -19.05
N THR A 181 19.79 -7.64 -18.85
CA THR A 181 20.92 -7.84 -19.75
C THR A 181 21.37 -9.30 -19.76
N GLU A 182 21.49 -9.94 -18.59
CA GLU A 182 21.82 -11.36 -18.47
C GLU A 182 20.73 -12.25 -19.11
N ALA A 183 19.46 -11.96 -18.84
CA ALA A 183 18.33 -12.71 -19.38
C ALA A 183 18.26 -12.60 -20.92
N ASN A 184 18.48 -11.41 -21.48
CA ASN A 184 18.43 -11.17 -22.92
C ASN A 184 19.56 -11.85 -23.69
N LEU A 185 20.69 -12.14 -23.05
CA LEU A 185 21.77 -12.95 -23.64
C LEU A 185 21.39 -14.44 -23.72
N THR A 186 20.40 -14.90 -22.96
CA THR A 186 19.97 -16.30 -22.89
C THR A 186 18.45 -16.45 -23.01
N PRO A 187 17.82 -16.03 -24.12
CA PRO A 187 16.36 -15.90 -24.24
C PRO A 187 15.58 -17.21 -24.12
N ASN A 188 16.25 -18.36 -24.28
CA ASN A 188 15.64 -19.68 -24.15
C ASN A 188 15.67 -20.23 -22.70
N ASN A 189 16.35 -19.53 -21.78
CA ASN A 189 16.43 -19.91 -20.38
C ASN A 189 15.51 -19.01 -19.54
N PRO A 190 14.84 -19.54 -18.52
CA PRO A 190 14.15 -18.70 -17.54
C PRO A 190 15.13 -17.71 -16.89
N PRO A 191 14.72 -16.46 -16.65
CA PRO A 191 15.57 -15.47 -16.00
C PRO A 191 15.92 -15.91 -14.58
N ARG A 192 17.19 -15.71 -14.20
CA ARG A 192 17.68 -16.02 -12.85
C ARG A 192 17.36 -14.86 -11.91
N TRP A 193 16.38 -15.08 -11.02
CA TRP A 193 16.09 -14.17 -9.92
C TRP A 193 17.11 -14.30 -8.81
N TYR A 194 17.55 -13.16 -8.27
CA TYR A 194 18.45 -13.11 -7.13
C TYR A 194 18.06 -11.98 -6.19
N LYS A 195 18.40 -12.16 -4.90
CA LYS A 195 18.23 -11.12 -3.89
C LYS A 195 19.20 -9.98 -4.20
N LEU A 196 18.66 -8.80 -4.54
CA LEU A 196 19.44 -7.59 -4.75
C LEU A 196 20.01 -7.11 -3.43
N TYR A 197 19.15 -6.99 -2.41
CA TYR A 197 19.59 -6.61 -1.07
C TYR A 197 18.58 -7.02 0.01
N ASP A 198 19.08 -7.04 1.24
CA ASP A 198 18.32 -7.09 2.49
C ASP A 198 18.41 -5.71 3.15
N PHE A 199 17.28 -5.08 3.49
CA PHE A 199 17.24 -3.67 3.89
C PHE A 199 18.10 -3.38 5.13
N LYS A 200 17.92 -4.14 6.21
CA LYS A 200 18.69 -3.94 7.43
C LYS A 200 20.19 -4.14 7.22
N THR A 201 20.56 -5.17 6.46
CA THR A 201 21.97 -5.44 6.15
C THR A 201 22.59 -4.31 5.30
N ALA A 202 21.87 -3.85 4.27
CA ALA A 202 22.37 -2.83 3.35
C ALA A 202 22.53 -1.45 3.99
N PHE A 203 21.64 -1.10 4.93
CA PHE A 203 21.62 0.20 5.59
C PHE A 203 22.13 0.19 7.04
N ASN A 204 22.61 -0.96 7.54
CA ASN A 204 23.16 -1.14 8.88
C ASN A 204 22.17 -0.71 10.00
N LEU A 205 20.94 -1.24 9.95
CA LEU A 205 19.81 -0.96 10.85
C LEU A 205 19.40 -2.14 11.72
#